data_AF-A0AAU8JJ36-F1
#
_entry.id   AF-A0AAU8JJ36-F1
#
_cell.length_a   1.000
_cell.length_b   1.000
_cell.length_c   1.000
_cell.angle_alpha   90.00
_cell.angle_beta   90.00
_cell.angle_gamma   90.00
#
_symmetry.space_group_name_H-M   'P 1'
#
loop_
_entity.id
_entity.type
_entity.pdbx_description
1 polymer ?
#
loop_
_entity_poly.entity_id
_entity_poly.type
_entity_poly.pdbx_seq_one_letter_code
_entity_poly.pdbx_strand_id
1 'polypeptide(L)'
;MVIFMPGKSYAGELPPLTPAEQLLKKELLQDIQTLAGEIGEHNYAFPKQLAASEQFLSRSLSEAGYQVNRQTYRVDGQEFHNLEVEIKGSKKPDEIVVIGAHYDSVVGSPGANDNGSGAAAVLALARAFAVEKPDSASAPLPDRTLRFVEFVNEEPPFFWTENMGSLVYAKGCYERQENIVAMLSLETMGYYSDAPGSQQYPLGLLDTIYPITGNFIAFIGNISSGNLVREVVGNFRSHTQFPSEGTALPSNVPGAGWSDHWAFWQMGYPALMVTDTAPFRYPHYHTMEDTPDKVDGDRLARVVAGIERVIHHLVSLSQ
;
A
#
# COMPACT_ATOMS: atom_id res chain seq x y z
N MET A 1 -11.82 20.43 12.38
CA MET A 1 -10.59 21.23 12.23
C MET A 1 -10.06 20.93 10.83
N VAL A 2 -9.98 21.92 9.93
CA VAL A 2 -9.41 21.69 8.60
C VAL A 2 -7.90 21.49 8.77
N ILE A 3 -7.40 20.29 8.49
CA ILE A 3 -5.98 19.99 8.58
C ILE A 3 -5.34 20.43 7.28
N PHE A 4 -4.55 21.50 7.31
CA PHE A 4 -3.83 21.98 6.13
C PHE A 4 -2.70 21.03 5.77
N MET A 5 -2.70 20.53 4.53
CA MET A 5 -1.65 19.65 4.02
C MET A 5 -0.43 20.47 3.56
N PRO A 6 0.79 20.09 3.98
CA PRO A 6 2.00 20.82 3.61
C PRO A 6 2.35 20.68 2.13
N GLY A 7 3.16 21.61 1.63
CA GLY A 7 3.55 21.68 0.23
C GLY A 7 2.40 22.09 -0.70
N LYS A 8 2.68 22.08 -2.01
CA LYS A 8 1.67 22.27 -3.05
C LYS A 8 1.53 20.97 -3.82
N SER A 9 0.28 20.54 -4.05
CA SER A 9 0.00 19.45 -4.98
C SER A 9 0.54 19.83 -6.36
N TYR A 10 1.13 18.87 -7.08
CA TYR A 10 1.61 19.11 -8.43
C TYR A 10 0.44 19.43 -9.36
N ALA A 11 0.64 20.40 -10.26
CA ALA A 11 -0.34 20.78 -11.26
C ALA A 11 0.37 20.94 -12.61
N GLY A 12 -0.26 20.47 -13.68
CA GLY A 12 0.27 20.50 -15.04
C GLY A 12 0.48 19.11 -15.62
N GLU A 13 1.05 19.07 -16.82
CA GLU A 13 1.38 17.84 -17.53
C GLU A 13 2.53 17.11 -16.84
N LEU A 14 2.33 15.83 -16.53
CA LEU A 14 3.38 15.00 -15.92
C LEU A 14 4.58 14.90 -16.88
N PRO A 15 5.83 15.17 -16.43
CA PRO A 15 6.99 14.94 -17.29
C PRO A 15 7.11 13.46 -17.69
N PRO A 16 7.87 13.14 -18.76
CA PRO A 16 8.17 11.76 -19.09
C PRO A 16 8.81 11.00 -17.91
N LEU A 17 8.58 9.69 -17.85
CA LEU A 17 9.25 8.84 -16.86
C LEU A 17 10.77 8.87 -17.04
N THR A 18 11.48 8.98 -15.92
CA THR A 18 12.93 8.74 -15.84
C THR A 18 13.26 7.29 -16.19
N PRO A 19 14.53 6.96 -16.54
CA PRO A 19 14.93 5.58 -16.81
C PRO A 19 14.65 4.61 -15.65
N ALA A 20 14.80 5.08 -14.40
CA ALA A 20 14.49 4.28 -13.21
C ALA A 20 12.98 4.02 -13.08
N GLU A 21 12.14 5.05 -13.27
CA GLU A 21 10.69 4.88 -13.27
C GLU A 21 10.21 3.97 -14.43
N GLN A 22 10.86 3.99 -15.59
CA GLN A 22 10.53 3.08 -16.70
C GLN A 22 10.85 1.61 -16.37
N LEU A 23 11.96 1.35 -15.67
CA LEU A 23 12.28 0.01 -15.19
C LEU A 23 11.27 -0.44 -14.13
N LEU A 24 10.99 0.43 -13.15
CA LEU A 24 10.00 0.18 -12.10
C LEU A 24 8.61 -0.10 -12.69
N LYS A 25 8.17 0.67 -13.70
CA LYS A 25 6.92 0.40 -14.44
C LYS A 25 6.90 -1.03 -14.99
N LYS A 26 7.99 -1.46 -15.62
CA LYS A 26 8.06 -2.80 -16.21
C LYS A 26 7.96 -3.88 -15.13
N GLU A 27 8.64 -3.70 -14.01
CA GLU A 27 8.59 -4.63 -12.87
C GLU A 27 7.18 -4.71 -12.29
N LEU A 28 6.57 -3.56 -11.99
CA LEU A 28 5.20 -3.48 -11.46
C LEU A 28 4.19 -4.17 -12.38
N LEU A 29 4.21 -3.85 -13.68
CA LEU A 29 3.27 -4.46 -14.63
C LEU A 29 3.50 -5.97 -14.80
N GLN A 30 4.74 -6.43 -14.68
CA GLN A 30 5.05 -7.86 -14.72
C GLN A 30 4.53 -8.59 -13.47
N ASP A 31 4.71 -8.01 -12.28
CA ASP A 31 4.23 -8.60 -11.03
C ASP A 31 2.68 -8.64 -11.01
N ILE A 32 2.02 -7.56 -11.44
CA ILE A 32 0.56 -7.49 -11.59
C ILE A 32 0.06 -8.50 -12.62
N GLN A 33 0.76 -8.64 -13.75
CA GLN A 33 0.42 -9.64 -14.77
C GLN A 33 0.49 -11.06 -14.20
N THR A 34 1.46 -11.36 -13.34
CA THR A 34 1.54 -12.67 -12.69
C THR A 34 0.44 -12.86 -11.65
N LEU A 35 0.23 -11.89 -10.75
CA LEU A 35 -0.78 -11.96 -9.67
C LEU A 35 -2.21 -12.05 -10.20
N ALA A 36 -2.60 -11.15 -11.10
CA ALA A 36 -3.99 -11.04 -11.53
C ALA A 36 -4.24 -11.60 -12.94
N GLY A 37 -3.22 -11.62 -13.81
CA GLY A 37 -3.38 -12.10 -15.19
C GLY A 37 -3.16 -13.62 -15.33
N GLU A 38 -2.09 -14.14 -14.74
CA GLU A 38 -1.68 -15.55 -14.88
C GLU A 38 -2.30 -16.43 -13.80
N ILE A 39 -2.24 -16.00 -12.53
CA ILE A 39 -2.88 -16.71 -11.41
C ILE A 39 -4.40 -16.50 -11.45
N GLY A 40 -4.85 -15.28 -11.77
CA GLY A 40 -6.26 -14.92 -11.82
C GLY A 40 -6.81 -14.65 -10.43
N GLU A 41 -8.10 -14.85 -10.24
CA GLU A 41 -8.78 -14.70 -8.95
C GLU A 41 -8.12 -15.55 -7.84
N HIS A 42 -7.70 -14.91 -6.75
CA HIS A 42 -6.84 -15.51 -5.73
C HIS A 42 -7.32 -15.14 -4.32
N ASN A 43 -8.25 -15.93 -3.79
CA ASN A 43 -8.86 -15.69 -2.50
C ASN A 43 -9.22 -16.98 -1.78
N TYR A 44 -9.88 -16.87 -0.63
CA TYR A 44 -10.23 -18.02 0.21
C TYR A 44 -11.06 -19.10 -0.52
N ALA A 45 -11.90 -18.71 -1.50
CA ALA A 45 -12.68 -19.65 -2.31
C ALA A 45 -11.84 -20.35 -3.38
N PHE A 46 -10.68 -19.79 -3.70
CA PHE A 46 -9.70 -20.29 -4.68
C PHE A 46 -8.34 -20.57 -3.99
N PRO A 47 -8.29 -21.53 -3.05
CA PRO A 47 -7.11 -21.76 -2.20
C PRO A 47 -5.84 -22.13 -2.98
N LYS A 48 -5.97 -22.72 -4.17
CA LYS A 48 -4.81 -23.02 -5.04
C LYS A 48 -4.20 -21.76 -5.61
N GLN A 49 -5.03 -20.81 -6.04
CA GLN A 49 -4.60 -19.53 -6.59
C GLN A 49 -4.06 -18.63 -5.48
N LEU A 50 -4.72 -18.57 -4.33
CA LEU A 50 -4.21 -17.85 -3.17
C LEU A 50 -2.82 -18.37 -2.73
N ALA A 51 -2.64 -19.70 -2.70
CA ALA A 51 -1.34 -20.31 -2.42
C ALA A 51 -0.30 -20.04 -3.53
N ALA A 52 -0.73 -19.91 -4.79
CA ALA A 52 0.17 -19.53 -5.89
C ALA A 52 0.65 -18.07 -5.75
N SER A 53 -0.23 -17.14 -5.36
CA SER A 53 0.14 -15.76 -5.04
C SER A 53 1.12 -15.71 -3.86
N GLU A 54 0.83 -16.44 -2.79
CA GLU A 54 1.74 -16.56 -1.63
C GLU A 54 3.12 -17.09 -2.04
N GLN A 55 3.16 -18.12 -2.90
CA GLN A 55 4.40 -18.71 -3.39
C GLN A 55 5.18 -17.74 -4.27
N PHE A 56 4.51 -17.01 -5.17
CA PHE A 56 5.13 -16.01 -6.03
C PHE A 56 5.76 -14.88 -5.21
N LEU A 57 5.01 -14.31 -4.26
CA LEU A 57 5.49 -13.24 -3.38
C LEU A 57 6.64 -13.71 -2.51
N SER A 58 6.48 -14.86 -1.82
CA SER A 58 7.53 -15.44 -0.97
C SER A 58 8.82 -15.71 -1.76
N ARG A 59 8.69 -16.26 -2.97
CA ARG A 59 9.84 -16.55 -3.83
C ARG A 59 10.53 -15.27 -4.28
N SER A 60 9.77 -14.28 -4.73
CA SER A 60 10.31 -13.00 -5.19
C SER A 60 11.05 -12.25 -4.06
N LEU A 61 10.50 -12.25 -2.85
CA LEU A 61 11.15 -11.68 -1.67
C LEU A 61 12.42 -12.47 -1.28
N SER A 62 12.39 -13.80 -1.36
CA SER A 62 13.57 -14.63 -1.10
C SER A 62 14.68 -14.42 -2.14
N GLU A 63 14.32 -14.29 -3.42
CA GLU A 63 15.26 -13.98 -4.51
C GLU A 63 15.86 -12.58 -4.37
N ALA A 64 15.15 -11.65 -3.74
CA ALA A 64 15.69 -10.35 -3.31
C ALA A 64 16.58 -10.43 -2.04
N GLY A 65 16.83 -11.62 -1.49
CA GLY A 65 17.74 -11.82 -0.36
C GLY A 65 17.10 -11.64 1.01
N TYR A 66 15.77 -11.64 1.11
CA TYR A 66 15.09 -11.64 2.41
C TYR A 66 14.86 -13.04 2.97
N GLN A 67 14.86 -13.14 4.29
CA GLN A 67 14.22 -14.25 4.98
C GLN A 67 12.74 -13.89 5.16
N VAL A 68 11.85 -14.61 4.47
CA VAL A 68 10.40 -14.39 4.57
C VAL A 68 9.86 -15.05 5.83
N ASN A 69 9.27 -14.26 6.71
CA ASN A 69 8.51 -14.71 7.86
C ASN A 69 7.04 -14.90 7.46
N ARG A 70 6.43 -16.00 7.91
CA ARG A 70 5.02 -16.32 7.64
C ARG A 70 4.25 -16.33 8.94
N GLN A 71 3.31 -15.39 9.10
CA GLN A 71 2.38 -15.42 10.23
C GLN A 71 1.18 -16.31 9.86
N THR A 72 1.25 -17.58 10.26
CA THR A 72 0.16 -18.53 10.05
C THR A 72 -0.97 -18.31 11.06
N TYR A 73 -2.21 -18.28 10.57
CA TYR A 73 -3.42 -18.39 11.37
C TYR A 73 -4.47 -19.26 10.67
N ARG A 74 -5.48 -19.71 11.42
CA ARG A 74 -6.50 -20.64 10.91
C ARG A 74 -7.91 -20.08 11.05
N VAL A 75 -8.70 -20.25 10.00
CA VAL A 75 -10.14 -19.95 9.98
C VAL A 75 -10.87 -21.16 9.40
N ASP A 76 -11.85 -21.69 10.13
CA ASP A 76 -12.66 -22.86 9.72
C ASP A 76 -11.85 -24.07 9.22
N GLY A 77 -10.64 -24.26 9.77
CA GLY A 77 -9.74 -25.36 9.41
C GLY A 77 -8.83 -25.11 8.21
N GLN A 78 -8.93 -23.96 7.55
CA GLN A 78 -8.02 -23.50 6.50
C GLN A 78 -6.91 -22.62 7.09
N GLU A 79 -5.67 -22.80 6.62
CA GLU A 79 -4.52 -21.97 7.00
C GLU A 79 -4.35 -20.79 6.04
N PHE A 80 -4.02 -19.64 6.60
CA PHE A 80 -3.75 -18.39 5.89
C PHE A 80 -2.45 -17.77 6.42
N HIS A 81 -1.77 -17.00 5.59
CA HIS A 81 -0.44 -16.47 5.87
C HIS A 81 -0.35 -14.98 5.53
N ASN A 82 -0.06 -14.14 6.52
CA ASN A 82 0.60 -12.87 6.21
C ASN A 82 2.08 -13.15 5.91
N LEU A 83 2.65 -12.46 4.93
CA LEU A 83 4.07 -12.56 4.59
C LEU A 83 4.78 -11.30 5.05
N GLU A 84 5.89 -11.44 5.78
CA GLU A 84 6.66 -10.32 6.31
C GLU A 84 8.14 -10.48 5.96
N VAL A 85 8.78 -9.36 5.61
CA VAL A 85 10.24 -9.25 5.62
C VAL A 85 10.67 -8.02 6.41
N GLU A 86 11.80 -8.13 7.11
CA GLU A 86 12.30 -7.08 8.01
C GLU A 86 13.71 -6.62 7.62
N ILE A 87 13.95 -5.31 7.71
CA ILE A 87 15.27 -4.68 7.74
C ILE A 87 15.43 -4.02 9.10
N LYS A 88 16.27 -4.60 9.95
CA LYS A 88 16.47 -4.11 11.31
C LYS A 88 17.16 -2.74 11.31
N GLY A 89 16.60 -1.80 12.07
CA GLY A 89 17.15 -0.46 12.23
C GLY A 89 18.47 -0.44 12.99
N SER A 90 19.35 0.50 12.67
CA SER A 90 20.70 0.61 13.25
C SER A 90 20.78 1.50 14.50
N LYS A 91 19.91 2.52 14.62
CA LYS A 91 19.94 3.48 15.74
C LYS A 91 18.75 3.36 16.68
N LYS A 92 17.57 3.10 16.13
CA LYS A 92 16.31 2.90 16.84
C LYS A 92 15.62 1.62 16.34
N PRO A 93 16.21 0.44 16.59
CA PRO A 93 15.66 -0.83 16.12
C PRO A 93 14.25 -1.14 16.65
N ASP A 94 13.85 -0.52 17.75
CA ASP A 94 12.53 -0.73 18.36
C ASP A 94 11.44 0.21 17.80
N GLU A 95 11.79 1.24 17.03
CA GLU A 95 10.82 2.04 16.27
C GLU A 95 10.60 1.37 14.90
N ILE A 96 9.36 0.97 14.60
CA ILE A 96 9.03 0.17 13.41
C ILE A 96 8.18 1.00 12.44
N VAL A 97 8.59 1.00 11.17
CA VAL A 97 7.80 1.48 10.02
C VAL A 97 7.30 0.27 9.25
N VAL A 98 5.99 0.18 9.04
CA VAL A 98 5.35 -0.92 8.29
C VAL A 98 4.82 -0.37 6.96
N ILE A 99 5.17 -1.03 5.87
CA ILE A 99 4.60 -0.79 4.54
C ILE A 99 3.90 -2.08 4.14
N GLY A 100 2.62 -2.02 3.80
CA GLY A 100 1.91 -3.24 3.43
C GLY A 100 0.75 -3.02 2.47
N ALA A 101 0.27 -4.13 1.95
CA ALA A 101 -0.86 -4.24 1.05
C ALA A 101 -1.47 -5.63 1.25
N HIS A 102 -2.75 -5.79 0.93
CA HIS A 102 -3.31 -7.12 0.84
C HIS A 102 -3.03 -7.74 -0.53
N TYR A 103 -2.82 -9.04 -0.53
CA TYR A 103 -2.54 -9.80 -1.74
C TYR A 103 -3.67 -10.71 -2.18
N ASP A 104 -4.80 -10.76 -1.46
CA ASP A 104 -6.00 -11.48 -1.92
C ASP A 104 -6.92 -10.60 -2.77
N SER A 105 -7.67 -11.20 -3.69
CA SER A 105 -8.69 -10.51 -4.50
C SER A 105 -10.11 -10.76 -3.98
N VAL A 106 -11.06 -9.88 -4.26
CA VAL A 106 -12.48 -10.21 -4.02
C VAL A 106 -12.95 -11.38 -4.88
N VAL A 107 -13.95 -12.11 -4.40
CA VAL A 107 -14.60 -13.17 -5.18
C VAL A 107 -15.22 -12.61 -6.46
N GLY A 108 -14.94 -13.26 -7.59
CA GLY A 108 -15.36 -12.86 -8.93
C GLY A 108 -14.47 -11.80 -9.59
N SER A 109 -13.30 -11.51 -9.05
CA SER A 109 -12.35 -10.55 -9.62
C SER A 109 -10.92 -11.11 -9.71
N PRO A 110 -10.19 -10.87 -10.82
CA PRO A 110 -8.76 -11.12 -10.88
C PRO A 110 -7.93 -10.23 -9.94
N GLY A 111 -8.43 -9.03 -9.62
CA GLY A 111 -7.80 -8.13 -8.65
C GLY A 111 -6.51 -7.45 -9.13
N ALA A 112 -6.46 -7.00 -10.39
CA ALA A 112 -5.24 -6.39 -10.95
C ALA A 112 -4.91 -5.03 -10.35
N ASN A 113 -5.89 -4.14 -10.25
CA ASN A 113 -5.74 -2.91 -9.49
C ASN A 113 -5.98 -3.19 -8.01
N ASP A 114 -7.00 -4.00 -7.69
CA ASP A 114 -7.51 -4.24 -6.35
C ASP A 114 -7.26 -5.69 -5.86
N ASN A 115 -6.17 -5.98 -5.15
CA ASN A 115 -5.07 -5.06 -4.81
C ASN A 115 -3.72 -5.55 -5.33
N GLY A 116 -3.72 -6.13 -6.53
CA GLY A 116 -2.50 -6.49 -7.25
C GLY A 116 -1.54 -5.30 -7.43
N SER A 117 -2.06 -4.08 -7.56
CA SER A 117 -1.24 -2.87 -7.68
C SER A 117 -0.52 -2.50 -6.38
N GLY A 118 -1.17 -2.67 -5.22
CA GLY A 118 -0.58 -2.49 -3.89
C GLY A 118 0.45 -3.57 -3.57
N ALA A 119 0.09 -4.84 -3.76
CA ALA A 119 1.00 -5.97 -3.54
C ALA A 119 2.26 -5.88 -4.44
N ALA A 120 2.09 -5.57 -5.73
CA ALA A 120 3.24 -5.34 -6.61
C ALA A 120 4.10 -4.14 -6.17
N ALA A 121 3.49 -3.08 -5.64
CA ALA A 121 4.22 -1.93 -5.11
C ALA A 121 5.03 -2.28 -3.86
N VAL A 122 4.46 -3.02 -2.90
CA VAL A 122 5.17 -3.50 -1.70
C VAL A 122 6.35 -4.37 -2.12
N LEU A 123 6.14 -5.31 -3.06
CA LEU A 123 7.21 -6.16 -3.58
C LEU A 123 8.32 -5.37 -4.27
N ALA A 124 7.98 -4.40 -5.12
CA ALA A 124 8.96 -3.55 -5.80
C ALA A 124 9.77 -2.69 -4.81
N LEU A 125 9.11 -2.13 -3.80
CA LEU A 125 9.79 -1.38 -2.73
C LEU A 125 10.71 -2.28 -1.91
N ALA A 126 10.27 -3.49 -1.56
CA ALA A 126 11.11 -4.46 -0.87
C ALA A 126 12.37 -4.80 -1.71
N ARG A 127 12.23 -5.01 -3.02
CA ARG A 127 13.36 -5.24 -3.94
C ARG A 127 14.32 -4.05 -3.99
N ALA A 128 13.81 -2.82 -4.06
CA ALA A 128 14.63 -1.61 -4.08
C ALA A 128 15.49 -1.49 -2.81
N PHE A 129 14.88 -1.67 -1.63
CA PHE A 129 15.60 -1.66 -0.35
C PHE A 129 16.55 -2.87 -0.17
N ALA A 130 16.34 -3.96 -0.91
CA ALA A 130 17.27 -5.09 -0.95
C ALA A 130 18.50 -4.83 -1.81
N VAL A 131 18.36 -4.20 -2.98
CA VAL A 131 19.52 -3.82 -3.82
C VAL A 131 20.44 -2.84 -3.08
N GLU A 132 19.87 -2.00 -2.23
CA GLU A 132 20.61 -1.11 -1.34
C GLU A 132 21.30 -1.85 -0.18
N LYS A 133 20.93 -3.11 0.12
CA LYS A 133 21.66 -3.95 1.06
C LYS A 133 22.98 -4.35 0.41
N PRO A 134 24.12 -3.92 0.95
CA PRO A 134 25.41 -4.26 0.39
C PRO A 134 25.87 -5.60 0.97
N ASP A 135 26.46 -6.44 0.12
CA ASP A 135 27.42 -7.47 0.54
C ASP A 135 28.71 -6.86 1.14
N SER A 136 28.81 -5.52 1.28
CA SER A 136 29.92 -4.81 1.93
C SER A 136 29.44 -4.00 3.14
N ALA A 137 30.23 -3.99 4.22
CA ALA A 137 29.92 -3.34 5.50
C ALA A 137 29.74 -1.79 5.48
N SER A 138 29.36 -1.16 4.36
CA SER A 138 29.48 0.28 4.11
C SER A 138 28.24 1.00 3.59
N ALA A 139 27.15 0.34 3.17
CA ALA A 139 25.90 1.05 2.93
C ALA A 139 25.12 1.20 4.25
N PRO A 140 24.56 2.39 4.54
CA PRO A 140 23.90 2.65 5.80
C PRO A 140 22.59 1.86 5.88
N LEU A 141 22.45 1.06 6.94
CA LEU A 141 21.16 0.51 7.35
C LEU A 141 20.19 1.65 7.72
N PRO A 142 18.87 1.46 7.58
CA PRO A 142 17.91 2.44 8.08
C PRO A 142 18.12 2.68 9.58
N ASP A 143 17.74 3.86 10.07
CA ASP A 143 17.86 4.17 11.50
C ASP A 143 16.76 3.46 12.30
N ARG A 144 15.55 3.38 11.75
CA ARG A 144 14.40 2.63 12.29
C ARG A 144 14.26 1.27 11.60
N THR A 145 13.56 0.34 12.24
CA THR A 145 13.23 -0.95 11.62
C THR A 145 12.17 -0.74 10.54
N LEU A 146 12.37 -1.35 9.36
CA LEU A 146 11.44 -1.31 8.25
C LEU A 146 10.89 -2.72 8.00
N ARG A 147 9.58 -2.85 7.92
CA ARG A 147 8.89 -4.09 7.55
C ARG A 147 8.06 -3.89 6.30
N PHE A 148 8.19 -4.82 5.35
CA PHE A 148 7.27 -4.96 4.23
C PHE A 148 6.37 -6.15 4.52
N VAL A 149 5.04 -5.97 4.42
CA VAL A 149 4.06 -6.97 4.81
C VAL A 149 2.98 -7.12 3.73
N GLU A 150 2.80 -8.34 3.24
CA GLU A 150 1.68 -8.72 2.37
C GLU A 150 0.61 -9.39 3.24
N PHE A 151 -0.57 -8.76 3.35
CA PHE A 151 -1.68 -9.24 4.16
C PHE A 151 -2.60 -10.16 3.35
N VAL A 152 -3.14 -11.18 4.01
CA VAL A 152 -4.14 -12.08 3.41
C VAL A 152 -5.53 -11.76 3.96
N ASN A 153 -6.58 -12.09 3.22
CA ASN A 153 -7.97 -12.01 3.66
C ASN A 153 -8.37 -10.59 4.09
N GLU A 154 -8.02 -9.58 3.30
CA GLU A 154 -8.60 -8.25 3.45
C GLU A 154 -10.08 -8.29 3.05
N GLU A 155 -10.37 -8.96 1.94
CA GLU A 155 -11.64 -8.86 1.23
C GLU A 155 -12.80 -9.55 1.97
N PRO A 156 -14.07 -9.22 1.65
CA PRO A 156 -15.22 -9.95 2.17
C PRO A 156 -15.11 -11.46 1.89
N PRO A 157 -15.39 -12.32 2.88
CA PRO A 157 -16.13 -12.04 4.11
C PRO A 157 -15.27 -11.63 5.32
N PHE A 158 -13.95 -11.46 5.16
CA PHE A 158 -13.03 -11.21 6.27
C PHE A 158 -12.85 -9.73 6.58
N PHE A 159 -13.13 -8.85 5.61
CA PHE A 159 -13.09 -7.40 5.78
C PHE A 159 -13.76 -6.94 7.08
N TRP A 160 -13.00 -6.19 7.90
CA TRP A 160 -13.41 -5.72 9.23
C TRP A 160 -13.82 -6.81 10.24
N THR A 161 -13.35 -8.03 10.08
CA THR A 161 -13.54 -9.11 11.06
C THR A 161 -12.25 -9.44 11.79
N GLU A 162 -12.34 -10.23 12.87
CA GLU A 162 -11.16 -10.73 13.61
C GLU A 162 -10.22 -11.61 12.78
N ASN A 163 -10.67 -12.08 11.62
CA ASN A 163 -9.95 -12.96 10.71
C ASN A 163 -9.28 -12.22 9.53
N MET A 164 -9.45 -10.89 9.45
CA MET A 164 -8.73 -10.05 8.50
C MET A 164 -7.22 -10.11 8.78
N GLY A 165 -6.40 -10.40 7.78
CA GLY A 165 -4.97 -10.67 7.99
C GLY A 165 -4.23 -9.51 8.64
N SER A 166 -4.50 -8.27 8.23
CA SER A 166 -3.92 -7.08 8.85
C SER A 166 -4.34 -6.89 10.31
N LEU A 167 -5.55 -7.28 10.70
CA LEU A 167 -5.98 -7.25 12.11
C LEU A 167 -5.30 -8.35 12.94
N VAL A 168 -5.15 -9.55 12.40
CA VAL A 168 -4.36 -10.62 13.04
C VAL A 168 -2.90 -10.18 13.22
N TYR A 169 -2.33 -9.51 12.21
CA TYR A 169 -0.97 -8.98 12.26
C TYR A 169 -0.83 -7.87 13.31
N ALA A 170 -1.66 -6.83 13.24
CA ALA A 170 -1.61 -5.69 14.13
C ALA A 170 -1.83 -6.11 15.60
N LYS A 171 -2.78 -7.03 15.86
CA LYS A 171 -3.01 -7.58 17.21
C LYS A 171 -1.79 -8.34 17.72
N GLY A 172 -1.15 -9.14 16.87
CA GLY A 172 0.10 -9.81 17.23
C GLY A 172 1.21 -8.83 17.58
N CYS A 173 1.35 -7.72 16.84
CA CYS A 173 2.29 -6.65 17.14
C CYS A 173 1.99 -6.00 18.51
N TYR A 174 0.71 -5.72 18.77
CA TYR A 174 0.24 -5.16 20.04
C TYR A 174 0.53 -6.09 21.23
N GLU A 175 0.28 -7.39 21.09
CA GLU A 175 0.57 -8.40 22.12
C GLU A 175 2.07 -8.52 22.41
N ARG A 176 2.92 -8.33 21.39
CA ARG A 176 4.38 -8.24 21.53
C ARG A 176 4.88 -6.88 22.03
N GLN A 177 3.97 -5.92 22.24
CA GLN A 177 4.28 -4.54 22.64
C GLN A 177 5.21 -3.83 21.66
N GLU A 178 5.08 -4.12 20.36
CA GLU A 178 5.88 -3.51 19.31
C GLU A 178 5.51 -2.03 19.12
N ASN A 179 6.52 -1.18 18.94
CA ASN A 179 6.34 0.26 18.77
C ASN A 179 6.34 0.63 17.29
N ILE A 180 5.20 0.45 16.64
CA ILE A 180 4.97 0.88 15.26
C ILE A 180 4.72 2.39 15.26
N VAL A 181 5.65 3.13 14.65
CA VAL A 181 5.63 4.60 14.59
C VAL A 181 5.01 5.14 13.30
N ALA A 182 4.88 4.29 12.28
CA ALA A 182 4.15 4.58 11.05
C ALA A 182 3.73 3.29 10.36
N MET A 183 2.51 3.27 9.82
CA MET A 183 2.06 2.26 8.87
C MET A 183 1.44 2.90 7.62
N LEU A 184 1.88 2.47 6.44
CA LEU A 184 1.30 2.86 5.16
C LEU A 184 0.68 1.61 4.50
N SER A 185 -0.65 1.60 4.35
CA SER A 185 -1.36 0.64 3.49
C SER A 185 -1.34 1.14 2.05
N LEU A 186 -0.85 0.33 1.12
CA LEU A 186 -0.85 0.60 -0.31
C LEU A 186 -2.06 -0.11 -0.92
N GLU A 187 -3.05 0.68 -1.31
CA GLU A 187 -4.40 0.19 -1.59
C GLU A 187 -4.87 0.73 -2.93
N THR A 188 -5.03 -0.13 -3.94
CA THR A 188 -5.63 0.22 -5.23
C THR A 188 -5.05 1.52 -5.80
N MET A 189 -3.89 1.47 -6.46
CA MET A 189 -3.10 2.66 -6.82
C MET A 189 -2.93 2.86 -8.33
N GLY A 190 -3.64 2.10 -9.14
CA GLY A 190 -3.38 1.90 -10.55
C GLY A 190 -4.29 2.63 -11.53
N TYR A 191 -5.36 3.31 -11.11
CA TYR A 191 -6.32 3.94 -12.03
C TYR A 191 -6.42 5.46 -11.89
N TYR A 192 -6.27 6.16 -13.02
CA TYR A 192 -6.30 7.61 -13.07
C TYR A 192 -6.99 8.13 -14.33
N SER A 193 -7.72 9.24 -14.20
CA SER A 193 -8.41 9.87 -15.33
C SER A 193 -8.44 11.39 -15.20
N ASP A 194 -7.92 12.08 -16.22
CA ASP A 194 -7.96 13.54 -16.34
C ASP A 194 -9.32 14.08 -16.84
N ALA A 195 -10.28 13.19 -17.13
CA ALA A 195 -11.59 13.62 -17.58
C ALA A 195 -12.31 14.37 -16.44
N PRO A 196 -12.89 15.56 -16.70
CA PRO A 196 -13.66 16.27 -15.68
C PRO A 196 -14.79 15.41 -15.14
N GLY A 197 -14.92 15.32 -13.81
CA GLY A 197 -15.96 14.52 -13.15
C GLY A 197 -15.70 13.00 -13.19
N SER A 198 -14.47 12.57 -13.45
CA SER A 198 -14.07 11.17 -13.43
C SER A 198 -14.08 10.53 -12.03
N GLN A 199 -14.32 11.31 -10.98
CA GLN A 199 -14.44 10.83 -9.61
C GLN A 199 -15.71 11.36 -8.93
N GLN A 200 -16.41 10.47 -8.22
CA GLN A 200 -17.66 10.75 -7.54
C GLN A 200 -17.63 10.20 -6.11
N TYR A 201 -17.95 11.03 -5.13
CA TYR A 201 -18.05 10.60 -3.75
C TYR A 201 -19.50 10.24 -3.37
N PRO A 202 -19.73 9.28 -2.47
CA PRO A 202 -21.07 8.84 -2.07
C PRO A 202 -21.89 9.91 -1.33
N LEU A 203 -21.26 11.02 -0.91
CA LEU A 203 -21.89 12.12 -0.17
C LEU A 203 -21.44 13.46 -0.78
N GLY A 204 -22.35 14.18 -1.44
CA GLY A 204 -22.04 15.39 -2.22
C GLY A 204 -21.42 16.58 -1.46
N LEU A 205 -21.26 16.49 -0.13
CA LEU A 205 -20.46 17.45 0.63
C LEU A 205 -18.96 17.25 0.41
N LEU A 206 -18.52 16.02 0.14
CA LEU A 206 -17.10 15.71 -0.13
C LEU A 206 -16.65 16.32 -1.47
N ASP A 207 -17.53 16.37 -2.47
CA ASP A 207 -17.30 17.00 -3.78
C ASP A 207 -16.93 18.49 -3.67
N THR A 208 -17.31 19.15 -2.57
CA THR A 208 -17.00 20.57 -2.33
C THR A 208 -15.63 20.80 -1.69
N ILE A 209 -15.01 19.73 -1.18
CA ILE A 209 -13.76 19.77 -0.40
C ILE A 209 -12.63 19.05 -1.15
N TYR A 210 -12.94 17.96 -1.85
CA TYR A 210 -11.97 17.11 -2.53
C TYR A 210 -12.12 17.16 -4.06
N PRO A 211 -11.05 16.86 -4.81
CA PRO A 211 -11.11 16.91 -6.27
C PRO A 211 -12.12 15.92 -6.85
N ILE A 212 -12.88 16.36 -7.84
CA ILE A 212 -13.83 15.53 -8.62
C ILE A 212 -13.20 14.96 -9.91
N THR A 213 -11.91 15.22 -10.12
CA THR A 213 -11.11 14.62 -11.20
C THR A 213 -10.15 13.62 -10.56
N GLY A 214 -10.27 12.36 -10.93
CA GLY A 214 -9.53 11.24 -10.35
C GLY A 214 -8.12 11.09 -10.94
N ASN A 215 -7.31 12.14 -10.97
CA ASN A 215 -5.94 12.13 -11.51
C ASN A 215 -4.86 12.35 -10.44
N PHE A 216 -5.17 12.00 -9.19
CA PHE A 216 -4.29 12.20 -8.03
C PHE A 216 -4.19 10.93 -7.17
N ILE A 217 -3.12 10.84 -6.37
CA ILE A 217 -2.99 9.85 -5.30
C ILE A 217 -3.42 10.44 -3.96
N ALA A 218 -4.22 9.70 -3.19
CA ALA A 218 -4.74 10.13 -1.90
C ALA A 218 -3.95 9.49 -0.74
N PHE A 219 -3.67 10.26 0.31
CA PHE A 219 -3.12 9.83 1.58
C PHE A 219 -4.16 10.04 2.67
N ILE A 220 -4.78 8.96 3.14
CA ILE A 220 -5.97 8.99 4.00
C ILE A 220 -5.63 8.41 5.38
N GLY A 221 -5.61 9.26 6.40
CA GLY A 221 -5.43 8.87 7.80
C GLY A 221 -6.68 9.11 8.65
N ASN A 222 -6.66 8.64 9.90
CA ASN A 222 -7.60 9.11 10.91
C ASN A 222 -7.07 10.37 11.62
N ILE A 223 -7.89 11.02 12.44
CA ILE A 223 -7.49 12.26 13.15
C ILE A 223 -6.22 12.06 14.00
N SER A 224 -6.07 10.92 14.69
CA SER A 224 -4.87 10.64 15.50
C SER A 224 -3.61 10.45 14.63
N SER A 225 -3.77 10.01 13.38
CA SER A 225 -2.67 9.88 12.41
C SER A 225 -2.41 11.16 11.63
N GLY A 226 -3.05 12.29 11.97
CA GLY A 226 -2.94 13.53 11.21
C GLY A 226 -1.52 14.09 11.09
N ASN A 227 -0.65 13.88 12.08
CA ASN A 227 0.77 14.26 11.98
C ASN A 227 1.50 13.40 10.95
N LEU A 228 1.28 12.08 10.97
CA LEU A 228 1.85 11.15 10.00
C LEU A 228 1.40 11.50 8.58
N VAL A 229 0.10 11.78 8.37
CA VAL A 229 -0.42 12.19 7.06
C VAL A 229 0.30 13.45 6.56
N ARG A 230 0.45 14.47 7.41
CA ARG A 230 1.14 15.71 7.02
C ARG A 230 2.62 15.45 6.69
N GLU A 231 3.31 14.65 7.49
CA GLU A 231 4.71 14.29 7.26
C GLU A 231 4.88 13.57 5.91
N VAL A 232 4.10 12.52 5.67
CA VAL A 232 4.12 11.73 4.45
C VAL A 232 3.77 12.56 3.22
N VAL A 233 2.68 13.32 3.25
CA VAL A 233 2.24 14.16 2.12
C VAL A 233 3.26 15.26 1.83
N GLY A 234 3.82 15.88 2.88
CA GLY A 234 4.83 16.92 2.74
C GLY A 234 6.10 16.38 2.07
N ASN A 235 6.57 15.22 2.53
CA ASN A 235 7.74 14.58 1.95
C ASN A 235 7.50 14.09 0.52
N PHE A 236 6.33 13.50 0.24
CA PHE A 236 5.97 13.06 -1.10
C PHE A 236 5.99 14.24 -2.08
N ARG A 237 5.34 15.35 -1.72
CA ARG A 237 5.28 16.57 -2.53
C ARG A 237 6.62 17.27 -2.71
N SER A 238 7.59 17.10 -1.80
CA SER A 238 8.91 17.70 -1.97
C SER A 238 9.81 16.95 -2.96
N HIS A 239 9.49 15.70 -3.28
CA HIS A 239 10.33 14.85 -4.13
C HIS A 239 9.63 14.35 -5.40
N THR A 240 8.30 14.40 -5.46
CA THR A 240 7.50 13.74 -6.50
C THR A 240 6.62 14.74 -7.23
N GLN A 241 6.78 14.82 -8.55
CA GLN A 241 5.93 15.62 -9.42
C GLN A 241 4.67 14.83 -9.80
N PHE A 242 3.73 14.73 -8.85
CA PHE A 242 2.46 14.02 -9.02
C PHE A 242 1.32 14.68 -8.22
N PRO A 243 0.10 14.84 -8.79
CA PRO A 243 -1.04 15.36 -8.06
C PRO A 243 -1.33 14.47 -6.86
N SER A 244 -1.43 15.07 -5.67
CA SER A 244 -1.60 14.34 -4.42
C SER A 244 -2.57 15.07 -3.50
N GLU A 245 -3.39 14.31 -2.79
CA GLU A 245 -4.27 14.83 -1.76
C GLU A 245 -4.01 14.14 -0.43
N GLY A 246 -4.11 14.90 0.65
CA GLY A 246 -3.93 14.37 2.00
C GLY A 246 -5.14 14.71 2.85
N THR A 247 -5.60 13.75 3.65
CA THR A 247 -6.67 14.00 4.61
C THR A 247 -6.53 13.16 5.87
N ALA A 248 -6.99 13.74 6.98
CA ALA A 248 -7.15 13.03 8.23
C ALA A 248 -8.61 13.20 8.69
N LEU A 249 -9.37 12.11 8.59
CA LEU A 249 -10.82 12.08 8.76
C LEU A 249 -11.21 11.31 10.03
N PRO A 250 -12.39 11.56 10.61
CA PRO A 250 -12.97 10.62 11.56
C PRO A 250 -13.11 9.22 10.92
N SER A 251 -12.78 8.16 11.66
CA SER A 251 -12.78 6.77 11.13
C SER A 251 -14.16 6.27 10.69
N ASN A 252 -15.25 6.94 11.07
CA ASN A 252 -16.62 6.62 10.66
C ASN A 252 -17.04 7.29 9.34
N VAL A 253 -16.19 8.12 8.72
CA VAL A 253 -16.46 8.67 7.38
C VAL A 253 -16.32 7.53 6.36
N PRO A 254 -17.33 7.27 5.50
CA PRO A 254 -17.24 6.26 4.46
C PRO A 254 -16.00 6.46 3.57
N GLY A 255 -15.27 5.37 3.29
CA GLY A 255 -14.00 5.42 2.56
C GLY A 255 -12.76 5.68 3.40
N ALA A 256 -12.88 6.21 4.63
CA ALA A 256 -11.71 6.56 5.42
C ALA A 256 -10.95 5.34 5.96
N GLY A 257 -11.67 4.29 6.36
CA GLY A 257 -11.11 3.05 6.93
C GLY A 257 -11.32 1.82 6.06
N TRP A 258 -11.40 1.98 4.74
CA TRP A 258 -11.63 0.89 3.78
C TRP A 258 -10.32 0.30 3.24
N SER A 259 -9.46 -0.20 4.14
CA SER A 259 -8.28 -1.02 3.83
C SER A 259 -7.57 -1.43 5.15
N ASP A 260 -6.43 -2.11 5.05
CA ASP A 260 -5.61 -2.67 6.13
C ASP A 260 -5.18 -1.68 7.21
N HIS A 261 -5.01 -0.39 6.90
CA HIS A 261 -4.63 0.64 7.88
C HIS A 261 -5.66 0.78 9.01
N TRP A 262 -6.92 0.40 8.76
CA TRP A 262 -7.96 0.33 9.78
C TRP A 262 -7.59 -0.59 10.95
N ALA A 263 -6.97 -1.74 10.66
CA ALA A 263 -6.55 -2.70 11.68
C ALA A 263 -5.52 -2.11 12.66
N PHE A 264 -4.59 -1.32 12.13
CA PHE A 264 -3.58 -0.61 12.92
C PHE A 264 -4.22 0.46 13.80
N TRP A 265 -5.25 1.16 13.31
CA TRP A 265 -6.02 2.08 14.15
C TRP A 265 -6.73 1.38 15.31
N GLN A 266 -7.26 0.17 15.10
CA GLN A 266 -7.91 -0.58 16.18
C GLN A 266 -6.92 -0.90 17.32
N MET A 267 -5.65 -1.09 16.99
CA MET A 267 -4.57 -1.36 17.94
C MET A 267 -3.87 -0.08 18.46
N GLY A 268 -4.34 1.10 18.05
CA GLY A 268 -3.80 2.39 18.50
C GLY A 268 -2.52 2.85 17.78
N TYR A 269 -2.16 2.21 16.67
CA TYR A 269 -0.98 2.59 15.87
C TYR A 269 -1.30 3.72 14.88
N PRO A 270 -0.34 4.64 14.64
CA PRO A 270 -0.47 5.66 13.59
C PRO A 270 -0.36 5.01 12.20
N ALA A 271 -1.41 5.15 11.39
CA ALA A 271 -1.49 4.53 10.08
C ALA A 271 -2.25 5.39 9.06
N LEU A 272 -1.92 5.23 7.78
CA LEU A 272 -2.65 5.82 6.66
C LEU A 272 -2.73 4.87 5.48
N MET A 273 -3.67 5.15 4.58
CA MET A 273 -3.84 4.50 3.29
C MET A 273 -3.33 5.40 2.16
N VAL A 274 -2.66 4.81 1.19
CA VAL A 274 -2.25 5.44 -0.07
C VAL A 274 -3.05 4.80 -1.19
N THR A 275 -3.93 5.58 -1.84
CA THR A 275 -4.91 5.02 -2.78
C THR A 275 -5.26 5.93 -3.94
N ASP A 276 -5.62 5.34 -5.07
CA ASP A 276 -6.34 5.98 -6.17
C ASP A 276 -7.82 6.19 -5.85
N THR A 277 -8.28 6.00 -4.61
CA THR A 277 -9.68 6.17 -4.16
C THR A 277 -10.69 5.19 -4.76
N ALA A 278 -10.21 4.16 -5.46
CA ALA A 278 -10.88 2.90 -5.74
C ALA A 278 -12.36 3.07 -6.16
N PRO A 279 -13.40 2.74 -5.37
CA PRO A 279 -14.78 2.73 -5.84
C PRO A 279 -15.31 4.12 -6.24
N PHE A 280 -14.60 5.20 -5.90
CA PHE A 280 -15.01 6.57 -6.25
C PHE A 280 -14.65 6.94 -7.69
N ARG A 281 -13.72 6.23 -8.34
CA ARG A 281 -13.32 6.52 -9.73
C ARG A 281 -13.10 5.29 -10.61
N TYR A 282 -12.85 4.11 -10.03
CA TYR A 282 -12.46 2.93 -10.77
C TYR A 282 -13.68 2.09 -11.16
N PRO A 283 -14.10 2.10 -12.45
CA PRO A 283 -15.34 1.43 -12.86
C PRO A 283 -15.26 -0.10 -12.84
N HIS A 284 -14.07 -0.67 -12.75
CA HIS A 284 -13.85 -2.12 -12.75
C HIS A 284 -13.65 -2.69 -11.34
N TYR A 285 -13.73 -1.85 -10.29
CA TYR A 285 -13.60 -2.24 -8.90
C TYR A 285 -14.56 -3.38 -8.53
N HIS A 286 -14.04 -4.46 -7.95
CA HIS A 286 -14.78 -5.68 -7.60
C HIS A 286 -15.54 -6.33 -8.79
N THR A 287 -14.96 -6.28 -9.99
CA THR A 287 -15.51 -6.94 -11.18
C THR A 287 -14.51 -7.88 -11.83
N MET A 288 -15.00 -8.76 -12.71
CA MET A 288 -14.16 -9.60 -13.58
C MET A 288 -13.28 -8.79 -14.55
N GLU A 289 -13.55 -7.49 -14.71
CA GLU A 289 -12.84 -6.60 -15.61
C GLU A 289 -11.66 -5.89 -14.94
N ASP A 290 -11.41 -6.16 -13.65
CA ASP A 290 -10.20 -5.70 -12.97
C ASP A 290 -8.99 -6.51 -13.42
N THR A 291 -8.55 -6.24 -14.65
CA THR A 291 -7.50 -6.95 -15.37
C THR A 291 -6.26 -6.08 -15.56
N PRO A 292 -5.06 -6.67 -15.76
CA PRO A 292 -3.80 -5.92 -15.83
C PRO A 292 -3.78 -4.77 -16.86
N ASP A 293 -4.55 -4.86 -17.95
CA ASP A 293 -4.64 -3.80 -18.97
C ASP A 293 -5.37 -2.53 -18.49
N LYS A 294 -6.01 -2.55 -17.31
CA LYS A 294 -6.65 -1.38 -16.70
C LYS A 294 -5.69 -0.53 -15.86
N VAL A 295 -4.51 -1.06 -15.53
CA VAL A 295 -3.53 -0.37 -14.68
C VAL A 295 -2.72 0.64 -15.49
N ASP A 296 -2.78 1.91 -15.08
CA ASP A 296 -1.92 3.00 -15.56
C ASP A 296 -0.51 2.83 -14.96
N GLY A 297 0.30 2.02 -15.63
CA GLY A 297 1.67 1.74 -15.19
C GLY A 297 2.60 2.96 -15.16
N ASP A 298 2.32 4.02 -15.93
CA ASP A 298 3.17 5.22 -15.90
C ASP A 298 2.97 5.98 -14.59
N ARG A 299 1.71 6.23 -14.23
CA ARG A 299 1.39 6.94 -12.98
C ARG A 299 1.68 6.10 -11.75
N LEU A 300 1.39 4.79 -11.80
CA LEU A 300 1.71 3.88 -10.71
C LEU A 300 3.22 3.88 -10.40
N ALA A 301 4.08 3.74 -11.42
CA ALA A 301 5.53 3.75 -11.21
C ALA A 301 6.04 5.05 -10.57
N ARG A 302 5.50 6.20 -11.00
CA ARG A 302 5.84 7.49 -10.40
C ARG A 302 5.42 7.59 -8.94
N VAL A 303 4.22 7.12 -8.61
CA VAL A 303 3.71 7.10 -7.23
C VAL A 303 4.58 6.21 -6.36
N VAL A 304 4.89 4.99 -6.81
CA VAL A 304 5.75 4.03 -6.09
C VAL A 304 7.15 4.59 -5.87
N ALA A 305 7.77 5.22 -6.89
CA ALA A 305 9.05 5.90 -6.74
C ALA A 305 9.00 7.06 -5.72
N GLY A 306 7.88 7.78 -5.65
CA GLY A 306 7.65 8.81 -4.63
C GLY A 306 7.49 8.24 -3.22
N ILE A 307 6.78 7.11 -3.09
CA ILE A 307 6.62 6.38 -1.82
C ILE A 307 7.97 5.86 -1.32
N GLU A 308 8.84 5.38 -2.21
CA GLU A 308 10.22 4.99 -1.85
C GLU A 308 10.96 6.12 -1.12
N ARG A 309 10.85 7.37 -1.61
CA ARG A 309 11.44 8.57 -0.96
C ARG A 309 10.81 8.87 0.40
N VAL A 310 9.50 8.67 0.52
CA VAL A 310 8.78 8.78 1.80
C VAL A 310 9.29 7.74 2.80
N ILE A 311 9.47 6.49 2.37
CA ILE A 311 9.97 5.43 3.26
C ILE A 311 11.37 5.76 3.73
N HIS A 312 12.28 6.16 2.83
CA HIS A 312 13.62 6.63 3.17
C HIS A 312 13.61 7.72 4.24
N HIS A 313 12.66 8.66 4.14
CA HIS A 313 12.47 9.70 5.16
C HIS A 313 11.98 9.15 6.49
N LEU A 314 10.95 8.30 6.49
CA LEU A 314 10.36 7.73 7.69
C LEU A 314 11.34 6.83 8.45
N VAL A 315 12.23 6.13 7.75
CA VAL A 315 13.20 5.21 8.38
C VAL A 315 14.52 5.89 8.75
N SER A 316 14.70 7.16 8.38
CA SER A 316 15.87 7.98 8.76
C SER A 316 15.54 8.88 9.96
N LEU A 317 16.50 9.08 10.86
CA LEU A 317 16.38 10.14 11.86
C LEU A 317 16.75 11.48 11.19
N SER A 318 15.92 12.50 11.40
CA SER A 318 16.29 13.87 11.05
C SER A 318 17.57 14.25 11.80
N GLN A 319 18.56 14.80 11.09
CA GLN A 319 19.76 15.37 11.71
C GLN A 319 19.44 16.61 12.54
#